data_AF-A0A383VSK4-F1
#
_entry.id   AF-A0A383VSK4-F1
#
_cell.length_a   1.000
_cell.length_b   1.000
_cell.length_c   1.000
_cell.angle_alpha   90.00
_cell.angle_beta   90.00
_cell.angle_gamma   90.00
#
_symmetry.space_group_name_H-M   'P 1'
#
loop_
_entity.id
_entity.type
_entity.pdbx_description
1 polymer ?
#
loop_
_entity_poly.entity_id
_entity_poly.type
_entity_poly.pdbx_seq_one_letter_code
_entity_poly.pdbx_strand_id
1 'polypeptide(L)'
;MRCPAGTYLLSPGPGCGPCPMDSFCRPAANTPQPCPGVLVTARTGVRSLAGCVNPPGFRYVPGSAQPSARPCEINTYSPGLAGQTSCTPCPPGTATDPEAPIGKQTNSSSCRAPPGFFHTGDGVSPCAVGSFKAGYSGLCVSCPVL
;
A
#
# COMPACT_ATOMS: atom_id res chain seq x y z
N MET A 1 -4.50 37.00 -9.94
CA MET A 1 -4.22 36.33 -8.65
C MET A 1 -3.30 35.14 -8.93
N ARG A 2 -2.26 34.90 -8.11
CA ARG A 2 -1.35 33.75 -8.27
C ARG A 2 -1.33 32.95 -6.97
N CYS A 3 -1.72 31.68 -7.05
CA CYS A 3 -1.73 30.81 -5.89
C CYS A 3 -0.31 30.31 -5.55
N PRO A 4 0.07 30.23 -4.26
CA PRO A 4 1.33 29.62 -3.87
C PRO A 4 1.35 28.11 -4.17
N ALA A 5 2.54 27.52 -4.24
CA ALA A 5 2.67 26.07 -4.41
C ALA A 5 1.95 25.32 -3.28
N GLY A 6 1.30 24.21 -3.62
CA GLY A 6 0.40 23.48 -2.71
C GLY A 6 -1.03 24.00 -2.73
N THR A 7 -1.32 25.04 -3.52
CA THR A 7 -2.69 25.53 -3.72
C THR A 7 -2.98 25.76 -5.21
N TYR A 8 -4.26 25.77 -5.57
CA TYR A 8 -4.71 26.05 -6.94
C TYR A 8 -5.90 27.01 -6.96
N LEU A 9 -6.11 27.67 -8.09
CA LEU A 9 -7.23 28.60 -8.28
C LEU A 9 -8.56 27.86 -8.25
N LEU A 10 -9.43 28.23 -7.30
CA LEU A 10 -10.78 27.68 -7.22
C LEU A 10 -11.66 28.24 -8.35
N SER A 11 -12.44 27.41 -9.02
CA SER A 11 -13.44 27.85 -10.01
C SER A 11 -14.81 27.29 -9.64
N PRO A 12 -15.88 28.10 -9.58
CA PRO A 12 -15.93 29.56 -9.76
C PRO A 12 -15.73 30.29 -8.41
N GLY A 13 -14.53 30.78 -8.09
CA GLY A 13 -14.33 31.59 -6.88
C GLY A 13 -12.99 32.34 -6.85
N PRO A 14 -12.93 33.58 -6.31
CA PRO A 14 -11.66 34.28 -6.13
C PRO A 14 -10.94 33.71 -4.90
N GLY A 15 -10.17 32.64 -5.07
CA GLY A 15 -9.45 32.04 -3.94
C GLY A 15 -8.51 30.91 -4.34
N CYS A 16 -7.60 30.58 -3.43
CA CYS A 16 -6.68 29.47 -3.57
C CYS A 16 -7.09 28.36 -2.59
N GLY A 17 -7.43 27.19 -3.11
CA GLY A 17 -7.74 26.00 -2.31
C GLY A 17 -6.52 25.09 -2.19
N PRO A 18 -6.45 24.24 -1.14
CA PRO A 18 -5.39 23.25 -1.02
C PRO A 18 -5.39 22.31 -2.22
N CYS A 19 -4.21 21.91 -2.68
CA CYS A 19 -4.12 20.88 -3.71
C CYS A 19 -4.81 19.61 -3.22
N PRO A 20 -5.72 19.00 -3.99
CA PRO A 20 -6.42 17.79 -3.58
C PRO A 20 -5.46 16.60 -3.41
N MET A 21 -5.97 15.53 -2.80
CA MET A 21 -5.25 14.26 -2.77
C MET A 21 -4.91 13.77 -4.18
N ASP A 22 -3.86 12.96 -4.26
CA ASP A 22 -3.36 12.31 -5.47
C ASP A 22 -2.88 13.30 -6.54
N SER A 23 -2.61 14.55 -6.13
CA SER A 23 -2.18 15.64 -7.00
C SER A 23 -1.18 16.56 -6.31
N PHE A 24 -0.40 17.27 -7.11
CA PHE A 24 0.49 18.33 -6.67
C PHE A 24 0.25 19.63 -7.44
N CYS A 25 0.51 20.77 -6.79
CA CYS A 25 0.23 22.09 -7.34
C CYS A 25 1.50 22.93 -7.30
N ARG A 26 2.04 23.24 -8.48
CA ARG A 26 3.17 24.16 -8.65
C ARG A 26 2.74 25.60 -8.35
N PRO A 27 3.66 26.56 -8.16
CA PRO A 27 3.30 27.98 -8.05
C PRO A 27 2.45 28.44 -9.24
N ALA A 28 1.43 29.26 -8.97
CA ALA A 28 0.48 29.77 -9.95
C ALA A 28 -0.32 28.68 -10.69
N ALA A 29 -0.55 27.52 -10.07
CA ALA A 29 -1.41 26.47 -10.61
C ALA A 29 -2.87 26.94 -10.70
N ASN A 30 -3.46 26.80 -11.88
CA ASN A 30 -4.90 26.97 -12.08
C ASN A 30 -5.65 25.63 -11.96
N THR A 31 -4.94 24.53 -12.17
CA THR A 31 -5.46 23.17 -12.06
C THR A 31 -4.46 22.30 -11.28
N PRO A 32 -4.94 21.38 -10.41
CA PRO A 32 -4.08 20.37 -9.80
C PRO A 32 -3.44 19.47 -10.85
N GLN A 33 -2.17 19.12 -10.67
CA GLN A 33 -1.48 18.15 -11.52
C GLN A 33 -1.51 16.77 -10.86
N PRO A 34 -2.14 15.75 -11.47
CA PRO A 34 -2.18 14.40 -10.90
C PRO A 34 -0.79 13.81 -10.70
N CYS A 35 -0.64 12.97 -9.67
CA CYS A 35 0.54 12.13 -9.52
C CYS A 35 0.62 11.10 -10.67
N PRO A 36 1.82 10.79 -11.18
CA PRO A 36 1.95 9.90 -12.32
C PRO A 36 1.72 8.43 -11.93
N GLY A 37 1.09 7.69 -12.86
CA GLY A 37 0.83 6.27 -12.67
C GLY A 37 -0.12 6.00 -11.51
N VAL A 38 0.28 5.11 -10.61
CA VAL A 38 -0.49 4.74 -9.40
C VAL A 38 -0.01 5.48 -8.14
N LEU A 39 0.89 6.45 -8.29
CA LEU A 39 1.37 7.23 -7.15
C LEU A 39 0.24 8.07 -6.56
N VAL A 40 0.33 8.28 -5.25
CA VAL A 40 -0.66 9.00 -4.45
C VAL A 40 0.04 10.05 -3.59
N THR A 41 -0.74 10.91 -2.95
CA THR A 41 -0.19 11.84 -1.95
C THR A 41 -0.65 11.45 -0.55
N ALA A 42 0.24 11.52 0.44
CA ALA A 42 -0.12 11.23 1.83
C ALA A 42 -1.04 12.29 2.48
N ARG A 43 -1.12 13.48 1.87
CA ARG A 43 -1.90 14.62 2.37
C ARG A 43 -2.27 15.56 1.23
N THR A 44 -3.26 16.42 1.45
CA THR A 44 -3.55 17.56 0.57
C THR A 44 -2.43 18.62 0.65
N GLY A 45 -2.41 19.54 -0.31
CA GLY A 45 -1.49 20.67 -0.31
C GLY A 45 -0.08 20.35 -0.80
N VAL A 46 0.09 19.24 -1.54
CA VAL A 46 1.40 18.87 -2.10
C VAL A 46 1.86 19.87 -3.14
N ARG A 47 3.14 20.25 -3.05
CA ARG A 47 3.73 21.39 -3.77
C ARG A 47 4.45 21.00 -5.06
N SER A 48 4.85 19.74 -5.17
CA SER A 48 5.68 19.25 -6.27
C SER A 48 5.57 17.73 -6.41
N LEU A 49 6.09 17.22 -7.52
CA LEU A 49 6.16 15.79 -7.82
C LEU A 49 6.83 14.96 -6.72
N ALA A 50 7.74 15.54 -5.94
CA ALA A 50 8.42 14.86 -4.83
C ALA A 50 7.47 14.44 -3.69
N GLY A 51 6.24 14.98 -3.63
CA GLY A 51 5.23 14.52 -2.68
C GLY A 51 4.34 13.39 -3.21
N CYS A 52 4.52 12.95 -4.44
CA CYS A 52 3.89 11.76 -4.99
C CYS A 52 4.69 10.52 -4.55
N VAL A 53 4.04 9.63 -3.81
CA VAL A 53 4.64 8.46 -3.16
C VAL A 53 3.84 7.20 -3.47
N ASN A 54 4.40 6.04 -3.14
CA ASN A 54 3.75 4.75 -3.34
C ASN A 54 2.45 4.62 -2.52
N PRO A 55 1.39 4.04 -3.07
CA PRO A 55 0.22 3.65 -2.29
C PRO A 55 0.53 2.45 -1.38
N PRO A 56 -0.33 2.17 -0.38
CA PRO A 56 -0.23 0.96 0.42
C PRO A 56 -0.21 -0.31 -0.46
N GLY A 57 0.61 -1.29 -0.10
CA GLY A 57 0.80 -2.53 -0.88
C GLY A 57 1.74 -2.42 -2.07
N PHE A 58 2.40 -1.27 -2.25
CA PHE A 58 3.38 -1.03 -3.31
C PHE A 58 4.69 -0.50 -2.73
N ARG A 59 5.79 -0.70 -3.45
CA ARG A 59 7.07 -0.01 -3.27
C ARG A 59 7.21 1.14 -4.26
N TYR A 60 7.85 2.20 -3.83
CA TYR A 60 8.21 3.35 -4.64
C TYR A 60 9.38 3.03 -5.56
N VAL A 61 9.28 3.42 -6.83
CA VAL A 61 10.35 3.32 -7.82
C VAL A 61 10.77 4.75 -8.17
N PRO A 62 11.94 5.21 -7.68
CA PRO A 62 12.38 6.58 -7.90
C PRO A 62 12.66 6.83 -9.39
N GLY A 63 12.25 8.00 -9.86
CA GLY A 63 12.55 8.51 -11.19
C GLY A 63 12.49 10.03 -11.16
N SER A 64 13.49 10.70 -11.72
CA SER A 64 13.62 12.17 -11.64
C SER A 64 12.49 12.91 -12.38
N ALA A 65 12.04 12.38 -13.51
CA ALA A 65 10.92 12.91 -14.28
C ALA A 65 9.65 12.05 -14.20
N GLN A 66 9.82 10.75 -13.93
CA GLN A 66 8.74 9.77 -14.00
C GLN A 66 8.89 8.72 -12.90
N PRO A 67 8.67 9.10 -11.63
CA PRO A 67 8.59 8.13 -10.56
C PRO A 67 7.36 7.24 -10.76
N SER A 68 7.42 6.03 -10.22
CA SER A 68 6.31 5.07 -10.30
C SER A 68 6.24 4.22 -9.04
N ALA A 69 5.32 3.27 -8.98
CA ALA A 69 5.27 2.28 -7.92
C ALA A 69 5.03 0.88 -8.49
N ARG A 70 5.56 -0.13 -7.80
CA ARG A 70 5.36 -1.55 -8.15
C ARG A 70 4.75 -2.29 -6.97
N PRO A 71 3.86 -3.28 -7.21
CA PRO A 71 3.32 -4.10 -6.14
C PRO A 71 4.41 -4.68 -5.25
N CYS A 72 4.08 -4.89 -3.98
CA CYS A 72 4.90 -5.72 -3.12
C CYS A 72 4.92 -7.16 -3.64
N GLU A 73 6.09 -7.79 -3.51
CA GLU A 73 6.28 -9.18 -3.89
C GLU A 73 5.62 -10.08 -2.84
N ILE A 74 5.40 -11.36 -3.18
CA ILE A 74 4.92 -12.34 -2.21
C ILE A 74 5.80 -12.36 -0.95
N ASN A 75 5.17 -12.56 0.20
CA ASN A 75 5.77 -12.55 1.54
C ASN A 75 6.31 -11.19 1.97
N THR A 76 5.83 -10.10 1.36
CA THR A 76 6.17 -8.74 1.77
C THR A 76 4.93 -7.87 1.86
N TYR A 77 5.02 -6.74 2.55
CA TYR A 77 3.95 -5.74 2.64
C TYR A 77 4.52 -4.32 2.68
N SER A 78 3.69 -3.32 2.43
CA SER A 78 4.10 -1.92 2.54
C SER A 78 2.94 -1.07 3.04
N PRO A 79 3.11 -0.28 4.12
CA PRO A 79 2.10 0.68 4.56
C PRO A 79 1.89 1.83 3.57
N GLY A 80 2.80 2.01 2.61
CA GLY A 80 2.70 3.08 1.63
C GLY A 80 2.93 4.46 2.21
N LEU A 81 2.62 5.47 1.41
CA LEU A 81 2.51 6.89 1.77
C LEU A 81 3.79 7.56 2.29
N ALA A 82 4.94 6.88 2.25
CA ALA A 82 6.21 7.44 2.71
C ALA A 82 7.37 7.31 1.70
N GLY A 83 7.10 6.85 0.47
CA GLY A 83 8.13 6.71 -0.56
C GLY A 83 9.07 5.52 -0.31
N GLN A 84 8.61 4.47 0.39
CA GLN A 84 9.43 3.30 0.69
C GLN A 84 9.85 2.59 -0.59
N THR A 85 11.14 2.49 -0.85
CA THR A 85 11.68 1.83 -2.08
C THR A 85 11.70 0.31 -1.99
N SER A 86 11.39 -0.25 -0.83
CA SER A 86 11.32 -1.67 -0.55
C SER A 86 10.08 -2.00 0.27
N CYS A 87 9.53 -3.20 0.09
CA CYS A 87 8.48 -3.74 0.95
C CYS A 87 9.11 -4.43 2.17
N THR A 88 8.41 -4.38 3.30
CA THR A 88 8.81 -5.04 4.54
C THR A 88 8.52 -6.54 4.45
N PRO A 89 9.47 -7.42 4.78
CA PRO A 89 9.22 -8.86 4.78
C PRO A 89 8.23 -9.27 5.87
N CYS A 90 7.47 -10.33 5.60
CA CYS A 90 6.64 -10.96 6.62
C CYS A 90 7.49 -11.56 7.75
N PRO A 91 6.99 -11.55 9.00
CA PRO A 91 7.64 -12.24 10.11
C PRO A 91 7.87 -13.74 9.81
N PRO A 92 8.90 -14.36 10.40
CA PRO A 92 9.16 -15.79 10.24
C PRO A 92 7.92 -16.65 10.51
N GLY A 93 7.70 -17.66 9.66
CA GLY A 93 6.55 -18.57 9.75
C GLY A 93 5.22 -18.01 9.22
N THR A 94 5.18 -16.73 8.83
CA THR A 94 4.01 -16.12 8.17
C THR A 94 4.29 -15.85 6.70
N ALA A 95 3.23 -15.80 5.91
CA ALA A 95 3.30 -15.54 4.48
C ALA A 95 2.09 -14.70 4.04
N THR A 96 2.24 -13.96 2.94
CA THR A 96 1.08 -13.31 2.30
C THR A 96 0.35 -14.33 1.44
N ASP A 97 -0.97 -14.20 1.35
CA ASP A 97 -1.76 -15.00 0.43
C ASP A 97 -1.37 -14.67 -1.04
N PRO A 98 -0.89 -15.65 -1.85
CA PRO A 98 -0.55 -15.44 -3.26
C PRO A 98 -1.75 -15.11 -4.13
N GLU A 99 -2.97 -15.44 -3.70
CA GLU A 99 -4.22 -15.17 -4.43
C GLU A 99 -4.83 -13.83 -4.01
N ALA A 100 -4.25 -13.15 -3.01
CA ALA A 100 -4.73 -11.83 -2.61
C ALA A 100 -4.61 -10.82 -3.76
N PRO A 101 -5.62 -9.95 -3.95
CA PRO A 101 -5.55 -8.91 -4.96
C PRO A 101 -4.31 -8.01 -4.80
N ILE A 102 -3.77 -7.54 -5.92
CA ILE A 102 -2.65 -6.60 -5.95
C ILE A 102 -2.97 -5.39 -5.07
N GLY A 103 -2.00 -4.96 -4.25
CA GLY A 103 -2.14 -3.82 -3.36
C GLY A 103 -2.83 -4.10 -2.02
N LYS A 104 -3.17 -5.36 -1.70
CA LYS A 104 -3.77 -5.72 -0.40
C LYS A 104 -2.76 -5.94 0.71
N GLN A 105 -1.47 -6.06 0.39
CA GLN A 105 -0.39 -6.27 1.35
C GLN A 105 0.02 -4.94 2.04
N THR A 106 -0.90 -4.35 2.81
CA THR A 106 -0.75 -2.98 3.33
C THR A 106 -0.10 -2.89 4.70
N ASN A 107 -0.01 -4.00 5.43
CA ASN A 107 0.56 -4.04 6.79
C ASN A 107 0.90 -5.49 7.18
N SER A 108 1.46 -5.67 8.38
CA SER A 108 1.83 -6.97 8.92
C SER A 108 0.64 -7.95 9.06
N SER A 109 -0.60 -7.48 9.19
CA SER A 109 -1.79 -8.36 9.23
C SER A 109 -2.11 -9.02 7.88
N SER A 110 -1.43 -8.59 6.81
CA SER A 110 -1.44 -9.29 5.51
C SER A 110 -0.61 -10.58 5.56
N CYS A 111 0.32 -10.68 6.51
CA CYS A 111 1.12 -11.86 6.76
C CYS A 111 0.35 -12.79 7.72
N ARG A 112 -0.06 -13.95 7.22
CA ARG A 112 -0.87 -14.93 7.96
C ARG A 112 -0.14 -16.27 8.02
N ALA A 113 -0.55 -17.13 8.93
CA ALA A 113 -0.11 -18.52 8.94
C ALA A 113 -0.47 -19.16 7.57
N PRO A 114 0.49 -19.76 6.85
CA PRO A 114 0.23 -20.42 5.57
C PRO A 114 -0.68 -21.65 5.74
N PRO A 115 -1.16 -22.24 4.63
CA PRO A 115 -1.87 -23.53 4.64
C PRO A 115 -1.09 -24.59 5.43
N GLY A 116 -1.80 -25.37 6.24
CA GLY A 116 -1.21 -26.37 7.15
C GLY A 116 -0.64 -25.81 8.46
N PHE A 117 -0.68 -24.50 8.69
CA PHE A 117 -0.24 -23.86 9.93
C PHE A 117 -1.35 -23.02 10.58
N PHE A 118 -1.22 -22.67 11.84
CA PHE A 118 -2.13 -21.78 12.56
C PHE A 118 -1.36 -20.85 13.51
N HIS A 119 -2.00 -19.75 13.92
CA HIS A 119 -1.41 -18.83 14.90
C HIS A 119 -1.61 -19.36 16.32
N THR A 120 -0.52 -19.42 17.09
CA THR A 120 -0.49 -19.66 18.53
C THR A 120 -0.10 -18.37 19.27
N GLY A 121 -0.21 -18.33 20.60
CA GLY A 121 0.29 -17.20 21.39
C GLY A 121 1.79 -16.93 21.18
N ASP A 122 2.55 -17.97 20.83
CA ASP A 122 4.00 -17.92 20.62
C ASP A 122 4.41 -17.76 19.13
N GLY A 123 3.45 -17.65 18.20
CA GLY A 123 3.74 -17.44 16.79
C GLY A 123 2.91 -18.30 15.85
N VAL A 124 3.58 -19.09 15.00
CA VAL A 124 2.93 -19.96 14.01
C VAL A 124 3.34 -21.40 14.25
N SER A 125 2.38 -22.31 14.30
CA SER A 125 2.60 -23.75 14.54
C SER A 125 1.87 -24.61 13.51
N PRO A 126 2.39 -25.80 13.15
CA PRO A 126 1.75 -26.68 12.18
C PRO A 126 0.47 -27.29 12.76
N CYS A 127 -0.53 -27.55 11.90
CA CYS A 127 -1.70 -28.32 12.29
C CYS A 127 -1.30 -29.70 12.84
N ALA A 128 -2.06 -30.20 13.82
CA ALA A 128 -1.86 -31.53 14.36
C ALA A 128 -2.03 -32.60 13.27
N VAL A 129 -1.34 -33.74 13.42
CA VAL A 129 -1.49 -34.90 12.53
C VAL A 129 -2.97 -35.29 12.46
N GLY A 130 -3.48 -35.52 11.24
CA GLY A 130 -4.89 -35.79 11.00
C GLY A 130 -5.78 -34.53 10.95
N SER A 131 -5.19 -33.34 10.94
CA SER A 131 -5.87 -32.07 10.68
C SER A 131 -5.19 -31.28 9.56
N PHE A 132 -5.96 -30.47 8.84
CA PHE A 132 -5.46 -29.63 7.74
C PHE A 132 -6.08 -28.23 7.78
N LYS A 133 -5.38 -27.26 7.17
CA LYS A 133 -5.91 -25.92 6.90
C LYS A 133 -5.61 -25.58 5.44
N ALA A 134 -6.65 -25.44 4.62
CA ALA A 134 -6.49 -25.33 3.17
C ALA A 134 -5.98 -23.97 2.68
N GLY A 135 -6.31 -22.88 3.38
CA GLY A 135 -5.99 -21.52 2.95
C GLY A 135 -5.19 -20.72 3.97
N TYR A 136 -5.12 -19.40 3.77
CA TYR A 136 -4.54 -18.43 4.71
C TYR A 136 -5.54 -17.95 5.77
N SER A 137 -6.81 -18.33 5.62
CA SER A 137 -7.91 -18.08 6.56
C SER A 137 -8.40 -19.38 7.20
N GLY A 138 -9.12 -19.25 8.31
CA GLY A 138 -9.72 -20.37 9.03
C GLY A 138 -8.80 -21.04 10.07
N LEU A 139 -9.29 -22.15 10.63
CA LEU A 139 -8.61 -22.97 11.63
C LEU A 139 -8.23 -24.33 11.03
N CYS A 140 -7.33 -25.05 11.69
CA CYS A 140 -7.08 -26.45 11.39
C CYS A 140 -8.37 -27.25 11.65
N VAL A 141 -8.79 -28.05 10.67
CA VAL A 141 -9.95 -28.94 10.77
C VAL A 141 -9.50 -30.38 10.60
N SER A 142 -10.18 -31.31 11.28
CA SER A 142 -9.89 -32.73 11.15
C SER A 142 -10.12 -33.21 9.71
N CYS A 143 -9.25 -34.11 9.24
CA CYS A 143 -9.44 -34.75 7.95
C CYS A 143 -10.76 -35.54 7.95
N PRO A 144 -11.56 -35.48 6.87
CA PRO A 144 -12.72 -36.36 6.73
C PRO A 144 -12.27 -37.81 6.78
N VAL A 145 -12.94 -38.63 7.59
CA VAL A 145 -12.86 -40.09 7.49
C VAL A 145 -13.66 -40.51 6.26
N LEU A 146 -12.97 -41.04 5.24
CA LEU A 146 -13.58 -41.66 4.06
C LEU A 146 -13.98 -43.10 4.36
#